data_AF-A0A661NKH6-F1
#
_entry.id   AF-A0A661NKH6-F1
#
_cell.length_a   1.000
_cell.length_b   1.000
_cell.length_c   1.000
_cell.angle_alpha   90.00
_cell.angle_beta   90.00
_cell.angle_gamma   90.00
#
_symmetry.space_group_name_H-M   'P 1'
#
loop_
_entity.id
_entity.type
_entity.pdbx_description
1 polymer ?
#
loop_
_entity_poly.entity_id
_entity_poly.type
_entity_poly.pdbx_seq_one_letter_code
_entity_poly.pdbx_strand_id
1 'polypeptide(L)' 'TSLVSSVVDKETQEKIDVVKQRMIRNYGYCEICATDVLSFVASIFARGDAKED' A
#
# COMPACT_ATOMS: atom_id res chain seq x y z
N THR A 1 -2.61 21.71 -9.17
CA THR A 1 -2.40 21.11 -7.83
C THR A 1 -3.07 19.75 -7.78
N SER A 2 -2.53 18.75 -8.50
CA SER A 2 -3.00 17.36 -8.35
C SER A 2 -2.11 16.69 -7.32
N LEU A 3 -2.24 17.21 -6.11
CA LEU A 3 -1.43 16.88 -4.96
C LEU A 3 -1.88 15.51 -4.50
N VAL A 4 -0.93 14.58 -4.44
CA VAL A 4 -0.95 13.28 -3.75
C VAL A 4 -1.20 13.43 -2.23
N SER A 5 -2.11 14.32 -1.85
CA SER A 5 -2.50 14.68 -0.50
C SER A 5 -3.99 14.45 -0.36
N SER A 6 -4.34 13.19 -0.23
CA SER A 6 -5.39 12.83 0.71
C SER A 6 -4.76 11.78 1.57
N VAL A 7 -4.21 12.26 2.69
CA VAL A 7 -3.82 11.50 3.87
C VAL A 7 -4.56 10.16 3.88
N VAL A 8 -3.81 9.06 3.78
CA VAL A 8 -4.37 7.72 3.93
C VAL A 8 -5.24 7.74 5.19
N ASP A 9 -6.53 7.48 5.03
CA ASP A 9 -7.47 7.50 6.16
C ASP A 9 -6.91 6.61 7.27
N LYS A 10 -7.04 7.02 8.54
CA LYS A 10 -6.44 6.26 9.66
C LYS A 10 -6.85 4.79 9.64
N GLU A 11 -8.10 4.51 9.31
CA GLU A 11 -8.60 3.14 9.20
C GLU A 11 -7.90 2.36 8.08
N THR A 12 -7.63 3.04 6.95
CA THR A 12 -6.87 2.45 5.84
C THR A 12 -5.42 2.20 6.25
N GLN A 13 -4.80 3.13 6.97
CA GLN A 13 -3.43 2.98 7.44
C GLN A 13 -3.29 1.83 8.45
N GLU A 14 -4.29 1.61 9.32
CA GLU A 14 -4.35 0.47 10.23
C GLU A 14 -4.45 -0.85 9.46
N LYS A 15 -5.29 -0.92 8.43
CA LYS A 15 -5.39 -2.11 7.55
C LYS A 15 -4.06 -2.40 6.83
N ILE A 16 -3.39 -1.35 6.32
CA ILE A 16 -2.07 -1.47 5.70
C ILE A 16 -1.06 -2.02 6.71
N ASP A 17 -1.07 -1.54 7.96
CA ASP A 17 -0.15 -2.03 8.99
C ASP A 17 -0.40 -3.49 9.34
N VAL A 18 -1.66 -3.92 9.48
CA VAL A 18 -2.01 -5.34 9.69
C VAL A 18 -1.44 -6.24 8.58
N VAL A 19 -1.56 -5.81 7.32
CA VAL A 19 -1.00 -6.56 6.19
C VAL A 19 0.53 -6.54 6.23
N LYS A 20 1.16 -5.39 6.48
CA LYS A 20 2.61 -5.26 6.64
C LYS A 20 3.13 -6.22 7.72
N GLN A 21 2.49 -6.23 8.89
CA GLN A 21 2.83 -7.12 10.01
C GLN A 21 2.67 -8.59 9.63
N ARG A 22 1.61 -8.96 8.90
CA ARG A 22 1.42 -10.32 8.41
C ARG A 22 2.52 -10.72 7.41
N MET A 23 2.93 -9.83 6.51
CA MET A 23 4.04 -10.08 5.57
C MET A 23 5.34 -10.36 6.31
N ILE A 24 5.64 -9.56 7.34
CA ILE A 24 6.85 -9.72 8.15
C ILE A 24 6.80 -11.04 8.94
N ARG A 25 5.73 -11.28 9.71
CA ARG A 25 5.62 -12.42 10.64
C ARG A 25 5.50 -13.77 9.93
N ASN A 26 4.73 -13.84 8.86
CA ASN A 26 4.38 -15.10 8.22
C ASN A 26 5.27 -15.44 7.02
N TYR A 27 5.87 -14.43 6.39
CA TYR A 27 6.63 -14.60 5.14
C TYR A 27 8.08 -14.10 5.25
N GLY A 28 8.52 -13.64 6.43
CA GLY A 28 9.91 -13.26 6.67
C GLY A 28 10.36 -11.97 5.98
N TYR A 29 9.41 -11.11 5.57
CA TYR A 29 9.75 -9.83 4.97
C TYR A 29 10.39 -8.89 6.00
N CYS A 30 11.35 -8.07 5.55
CA CYS A 30 11.85 -6.95 6.34
C CYS A 30 10.86 -5.77 6.29
N GLU A 31 10.93 -4.80 7.22
CA GLU A 31 10.01 -3.64 7.23
C GLU A 31 10.02 -2.85 5.93
N ILE A 32 11.21 -2.60 5.38
CA ILE A 32 11.39 -1.86 4.12
C ILE A 32 10.80 -2.68 2.97
N CYS A 33 11.13 -3.97 2.92
CA CYS A 33 10.67 -4.92 1.92
C CYS A 33 9.13 -4.98 1.83
N ALA A 34 8.46 -5.07 2.98
CA ALA A 34 7.00 -5.10 3.04
C ALA A 34 6.38 -3.76 2.62
N THR A 35 7.02 -2.65 2.99
CA THR A 35 6.58 -1.30 2.60
C THR A 35 6.69 -1.10 1.08
N ASP A 36 7.82 -1.48 0.48
CA ASP A 36 8.05 -1.34 -0.97
C ASP A 36 7.04 -2.14 -1.79
N VAL A 37 6.71 -3.36 -1.37
CA VAL A 37 5.68 -4.17 -2.05
C VAL A 37 4.31 -3.52 -1.95
N LEU A 38 3.93 -3.01 -0.79
CA LEU A 38 2.63 -2.34 -0.61
C LEU A 38 2.56 -1.05 -1.45
N SER A 39 3.66 -0.28 -1.53
CA SER A 39 3.75 0.88 -2.42
C SER A 39 3.68 0.51 -3.90
N PHE A 40 4.32 -0.59 -4.30
CA PHE A 40 4.26 -1.10 -5.68
C PHE A 40 2.83 -1.53 -6.06
N VAL A 41 2.17 -2.31 -5.19
CA VAL A 41 0.77 -2.71 -5.39
C VAL A 41 -0.15 -1.49 -5.46
N ALA A 42 0.01 -0.52 -4.56
CA ALA A 42 -0.75 0.74 -4.62
C ALA A 42 -0.55 1.48 -5.95
N SER A 43 0.68 1.49 -6.50
CA SER A 43 0.96 2.10 -7.80
C SER A 43 0.30 1.37 -8.97
N ILE A 44 0.10 0.05 -8.87
CA ILE A 44 -0.64 -0.72 -9.88
C ILE A 44 -2.12 -0.37 -9.81
N PHE A 45 -2.73 -0.35 -8.63
CA PHE A 45 -4.13 0.03 -8.47
C PHE A 45 -4.39 1.46 -8.94
N ALA A 46 -3.52 2.41 -8.57
CA ALA A 46 -3.61 3.80 -9.05
C ALA A 46 -3.46 3.94 -10.57
N ARG A 47 -2.86 2.96 -11.25
CA ARG A 47 -2.76 2.90 -12.72
C ARG A 47 -3.86 2.05 -13.36
N GLY A 48 -4.42 1.09 -12.64
CA GLY A 48 -5.47 0.17 -13.10
C GLY A 48 -6.81 0.86 -13.31
N ASP A 49 -7.13 1.87 -12.50
CA ASP A 49 -8.28 2.78 -12.70
C ASP A 49 -8.20 3.61 -14.00
N ALA A 50 -7.05 3.66 -14.68
CA ALA A 50 -6.87 4.43 -15.92
C ALA A 50 -7.24 3.64 -17.20
N LYS A 51 -7.74 2.41 -17.06
CA LYS A 51 -8.22 1.59 -18.19
C LYS A 51 -9.58 0.95 -17.86
N GLU A 52 -10.61 1.76 -17.87
CA GLU A 52 -11.97 1.31 -18.25
C GLU A 52 -12.48 2.30 -19.29
N ASP A 53 -12.64 1.82 -20.53
CA ASP A 53 -13.34 2.49 -21.64
C ASP A 53 -14.85 2.60 -21.37
#